data_AF-A0AAD8QU05-F1
#
_entry.id   AF-A0AAD8QU05-F1
#
_cell.length_a   1.000
_cell.length_b   1.000
_cell.length_c   1.000
_cell.angle_alpha   90.00
_cell.angle_beta   90.00
_cell.angle_gamma   90.00
#
_symmetry.space_group_name_H-M   'P 1'
#
loop_
_entity.id
_entity.type
_entity.pdbx_description
1 polymer ?
#
loop_
_entity_poly.entity_id
_entity_poly.type
_entity_poly.pdbx_seq_one_letter_code
_entity_poly.pdbx_strand_id
1 'polypeptide(L)'
;MTKTLEIRQTNDVASYHQEFELLMHQLLTHNSSLDDTFFVAKFLKGLKKEIRSAIILHKPRTFDAAITLALLQESRLHDARRPHYEPRKWHNQAGPGALGPHPSVRNSKNTII
;
A
#
# COMPACT_ATOMS: atom_id res chain seq x y z
N MET A 1 10.17 -15.37 32.23
CA MET A 1 10.86 -14.27 31.52
C MET A 1 9.88 -13.70 30.50
N THR A 2 9.39 -12.49 30.75
CA THR A 2 8.35 -11.79 29.98
C THR A 2 8.84 -11.49 28.56
N LYS A 3 8.30 -12.19 27.56
CA LYS A 3 8.60 -11.91 26.14
C LYS A 3 8.01 -10.55 25.79
N THR A 4 8.84 -9.53 25.82
CA THR A 4 8.47 -8.14 25.59
C THR A 4 7.91 -8.01 24.18
N LEU A 5 6.74 -7.38 24.05
CA LEU A 5 6.03 -7.03 22.82
C LEU A 5 6.84 -6.05 21.91
N GLU A 6 8.11 -6.32 21.63
CA GLU A 6 9.00 -5.43 20.87
C GLU A 6 9.15 -5.88 19.41
N ILE A 7 8.08 -6.41 18.82
CA ILE A 7 8.04 -6.61 17.38
C ILE A 7 7.90 -5.25 16.70
N ARG A 8 8.74 -5.05 15.67
CA ARG A 8 8.77 -3.84 14.85
C ARG A 8 8.52 -4.24 13.41
N GLN A 9 7.78 -3.42 12.69
CA GLN A 9 7.55 -3.60 11.27
C GLN A 9 8.87 -3.45 10.51
N THR A 10 9.43 -4.57 10.05
CA THR A 10 10.61 -4.63 9.19
C THR A 10 10.22 -4.54 7.71
N ASN A 11 9.22 -5.33 7.32
CA ASN A 11 8.75 -5.49 5.95
C ASN A 11 7.42 -4.73 5.73
N ASP A 12 6.42 -5.42 5.19
CA ASP A 12 5.04 -4.97 4.98
C ASP A 12 4.20 -5.03 6.26
N VAL A 13 3.07 -4.31 6.26
CA VAL A 13 2.14 -4.25 7.40
C VAL A 13 1.45 -5.60 7.61
N ALA A 14 1.19 -6.37 6.55
CA ALA A 14 0.45 -7.64 6.64
C ALA A 14 1.25 -8.72 7.40
N SER A 15 2.52 -8.89 7.08
CA SER A 15 3.43 -9.82 7.78
C SER A 15 3.60 -9.40 9.25
N TYR A 16 3.73 -8.10 9.50
CA TYR A 16 3.79 -7.56 10.86
C TYR A 16 2.51 -7.83 11.65
N HIS A 17 1.33 -7.71 11.02
CA HIS A 17 0.04 -8.03 11.63
C HIS A 17 -0.03 -9.51 12.04
N GLN A 18 0.37 -10.44 11.18
CA GLN A 18 0.36 -11.87 11.50
C GLN A 18 1.25 -12.22 12.70
N GLU A 19 2.46 -11.66 12.76
CA GLU A 19 3.34 -11.84 13.92
C GLU A 19 2.74 -11.25 15.21
N PHE A 20 2.07 -10.11 15.08
CA PHE A 20 1.40 -9.46 16.21
C PHE A 20 0.21 -10.26 16.72
N GLU A 21 -0.60 -10.83 15.83
CA GLU A 21 -1.76 -11.66 16.17
C GLU A 21 -1.34 -12.92 16.96
N LEU A 22 -0.24 -13.57 16.56
CA LEU A 22 0.33 -14.71 17.30
C LEU A 22 0.73 -14.31 18.72
N LEU A 23 1.32 -13.12 18.90
CA LEU A 23 1.67 -12.60 20.22
C LEU A 23 0.44 -12.24 21.05
N MET A 24 -0.59 -11.66 20.43
CA MET A 24 -1.87 -11.38 21.11
C MET A 24 -2.51 -12.66 21.62
N HIS A 25 -2.54 -13.71 20.82
CA HIS A 25 -3.10 -14.99 21.22
C HIS A 25 -2.37 -15.60 22.43
N GLN A 26 -1.03 -15.55 22.42
CA GLN A 26 -0.23 -15.98 23.58
C GLN A 26 -0.51 -15.14 24.83
N LEU A 27 -0.68 -13.82 24.67
CA LEU A 27 -0.96 -12.92 25.78
C LEU A 27 -2.36 -13.12 26.36
N LEU A 28 -3.37 -13.27 25.52
CA LEU A 28 -4.76 -13.51 25.93
C LEU A 28 -4.91 -14.85 26.64
N THR A 29 -4.10 -15.85 26.28
CA THR A 29 -4.04 -17.15 26.97
C THR A 29 -3.57 -17.01 28.42
N HIS A 30 -2.68 -16.04 28.70
CA HIS A 30 -2.17 -15.80 30.05
C HIS A 30 -2.88 -14.67 30.81
N ASN A 31 -3.48 -13.71 30.10
CA ASN A 31 -4.18 -12.55 30.64
C ASN A 31 -5.37 -12.20 29.74
N SER A 32 -6.57 -12.67 30.12
CA SER A 32 -7.81 -12.47 29.39
C SER A 32 -8.41 -11.05 29.53
N SER A 33 -7.82 -10.19 30.36
CA SER A 33 -8.29 -8.82 30.63
C SER A 33 -7.56 -7.73 29.83
N LEU A 34 -6.90 -8.09 28.73
CA LEU A 34 -6.20 -7.11 27.89
C LEU A 34 -7.19 -6.38 26.97
N ASP A 35 -7.26 -5.06 27.11
CA ASP A 35 -8.12 -4.21 26.30
C ASP A 35 -7.54 -3.93 24.90
N ASP A 36 -8.42 -3.75 23.92
CA ASP A 36 -8.09 -3.32 22.55
C ASP A 36 -7.20 -2.07 22.50
N THR A 37 -7.39 -1.15 23.45
CA THR A 37 -6.58 0.09 23.53
C THR A 37 -5.10 -0.22 23.79
N PHE A 38 -4.81 -1.26 24.57
CA PHE A 38 -3.44 -1.71 24.82
C PHE A 38 -2.80 -2.26 23.53
N PHE A 39 -3.54 -3.10 22.80
CA PHE A 39 -3.07 -3.68 21.54
C PHE A 39 -2.85 -2.61 20.47
N VAL A 40 -3.78 -1.66 20.32
CA VAL A 40 -3.63 -0.50 19.42
C VAL A 40 -2.38 0.30 19.76
N ALA A 41 -2.20 0.68 21.02
CA ALA A 41 -1.04 1.47 21.44
C ALA A 41 0.28 0.75 21.16
N LYS A 42 0.31 -0.57 21.36
CA LYS A 42 1.50 -1.38 21.14
C LYS A 42 1.79 -1.58 19.65
N PHE A 43 0.77 -1.86 18.86
CA PHE A 43 0.86 -1.98 17.41
C PHE A 43 1.38 -0.68 16.77
N LEU A 44 0.81 0.46 17.15
CA LEU A 44 1.27 1.77 16.70
C LEU A 44 2.74 2.05 17.07
N LYS A 45 3.22 1.52 18.20
CA LYS A 45 4.62 1.67 18.61
C LYS A 45 5.58 0.88 17.71
N GLY A 46 5.15 -0.26 17.17
CA GLY A 46 5.97 -1.11 16.30
C GLY A 46 5.92 -0.74 14.81
N LEU A 47 4.93 0.05 14.37
CA LEU A 47 4.82 0.51 12.98
C LEU A 47 5.89 1.54 12.56
N LYS A 48 6.19 1.58 11.27
CA LYS A 48 7.04 2.61 10.64
C LYS A 48 6.44 4.01 10.87
N LYS A 49 7.29 5.01 11.10
CA LYS A 49 6.88 6.39 11.42
C LYS A 49 5.96 7.00 10.33
N GLU A 50 6.26 6.75 9.07
CA GLU A 50 5.49 7.25 7.91
C GLU A 50 4.05 6.71 7.88
N ILE A 51 3.85 5.47 8.33
CA ILE A 51 2.54 4.83 8.43
C ILE A 51 1.84 5.29 9.72
N ARG A 52 2.54 5.22 10.85
CA ARG A 52 2.05 5.57 12.19
C ARG A 52 1.48 6.99 12.25
N SER A 53 2.12 7.95 11.59
CA SER A 53 1.72 9.37 11.65
C SER A 53 0.30 9.59 11.11
N ALA A 54 -0.06 8.91 10.02
CA ALA A 54 -1.41 9.00 9.45
C ALA A 54 -2.45 8.34 10.35
N ILE A 55 -2.13 7.19 10.94
CA ILE A 55 -3.07 6.44 11.78
C ILE A 55 -3.37 7.18 13.09
N ILE A 56 -2.37 7.81 13.72
CA ILE A 56 -2.57 8.59 14.95
C ILE A 56 -3.61 9.70 14.75
N LEU A 57 -3.64 10.32 13.57
CA LEU A 57 -4.60 11.38 13.25
C LEU A 57 -6.04 10.86 13.28
N HIS A 58 -6.26 9.63 12.81
CA HIS A 58 -7.57 8.98 12.81
C HIS A 58 -8.00 8.43 14.17
N LYS A 59 -7.09 8.31 15.15
CA LYS A 59 -7.36 7.81 16.51
C LYS A 59 -8.21 6.53 16.52
N PRO A 60 -7.72 5.41 15.94
CA PRO A 60 -8.46 4.16 15.96
C PRO A 60 -8.74 3.71 17.40
N ARG A 61 -9.98 3.27 17.65
CA ARG A 61 -10.42 2.77 18.96
C ARG A 61 -10.34 1.26 19.09
N THR A 62 -10.25 0.55 17.97
CA THR A 62 -10.16 -0.90 17.89
C THR A 62 -8.89 -1.32 17.18
N PHE A 63 -8.39 -2.50 17.53
CA PHE A 63 -7.19 -3.06 16.90
C PHE A 63 -7.40 -3.26 15.38
N ASP A 64 -8.57 -3.79 15.01
CA ASP A 64 -8.96 -4.01 13.61
C ASP A 64 -8.95 -2.71 12.76
N ALA A 65 -9.44 -1.60 13.32
CA ALA A 65 -9.40 -0.30 12.65
C ALA A 65 -7.95 0.18 12.47
N ALA A 66 -7.08 -0.06 13.45
CA ALA A 66 -5.67 0.31 13.34
C ALA A 66 -4.96 -0.47 12.23
N ILE A 67 -5.24 -1.76 12.08
CA ILE A 67 -4.69 -2.61 11.01
C ILE A 67 -5.16 -2.15 9.64
N THR A 68 -6.47 -1.95 9.48
CA THR A 68 -7.06 -1.51 8.21
C THR A 68 -6.47 -0.18 7.76
N LEU A 69 -6.35 0.79 8.69
CA LEU A 69 -5.72 2.08 8.40
C LEU A 69 -4.23 1.94 8.06
N ALA A 70 -3.51 1.02 8.70
CA ALA A 70 -2.10 0.77 8.41
C ALA A 70 -1.89 0.18 7.00
N LEU A 71 -2.68 -0.83 6.63
CA LEU A 71 -2.65 -1.44 5.29
C LEU A 71 -2.97 -0.40 4.21
N LEU A 72 -4.01 0.40 4.43
CA LEU A 72 -4.42 1.46 3.51
C LEU A 72 -3.32 2.52 3.35
N GLN A 73 -2.68 2.91 4.45
CA GLN A 73 -1.61 3.90 4.42
C GLN A 73 -0.37 3.36 3.70
N GLU A 74 -0.02 2.09 3.87
CA GLU A 74 1.08 1.45 3.14
C GLU A 74 0.83 1.43 1.64
N SER A 75 -0.37 1.05 1.21
CA SER A 75 -0.77 1.08 -0.21
C SER A 75 -0.67 2.49 -0.80
N ARG A 76 -1.16 3.52 -0.09
CA ARG A 76 -1.06 4.92 -0.54
C ARG A 76 0.39 5.38 -0.69
N LEU A 77 1.27 5.02 0.25
CA LEU A 77 2.69 5.36 0.19
C LEU A 77 3.39 4.63 -0.97
N HIS A 78 3.01 3.39 -1.24
CA HIS A 78 3.53 2.63 -2.38
C HIS A 78 3.12 3.26 -3.71
N ASP A 79 1.86 3.70 -3.86
CA ASP A 79 1.38 4.35 -5.09
C ASP A 79 1.97 5.75 -5.30
N ALA A 80 2.15 6.52 -4.21
CA ALA A 80 2.81 7.83 -4.28
C ALA A 80 4.27 7.75 -4.74
N ARG A 81 4.93 6.59 -4.54
CA ARG A 81 6.29 6.33 -5.02
C ARG A 81 6.35 5.93 -6.50
N ARG A 82 5.22 5.65 -7.15
CA ARG A 82 5.21 5.35 -8.58
C ARG A 82 5.43 6.66 -9.36
N PRO A 83 6.51 6.77 -10.16
CA PRO A 83 6.69 7.92 -11.02
C PRO A 83 5.48 7.99 -11.95
N HIS A 84 4.83 9.15 -11.97
CA HIS A 84 3.75 9.40 -12.91
C HIS A 84 4.33 9.23 -14.31
N TYR A 85 3.79 8.28 -15.07
CA TYR A 85 4.16 8.11 -16.47
C TYR A 85 3.69 9.35 -17.22
N GLU A 86 4.56 10.36 -17.37
CA GLU A 86 4.36 11.39 -18.37
C GLU A 86 4.71 10.78 -19.73
N PRO A 87 3.74 10.57 -20.63
CA PRO A 87 4.08 10.24 -22.00
C PRO A 87 4.92 11.40 -22.54
N ARG A 88 6.16 11.11 -22.94
CA ARG A 88 7.06 12.08 -23.60
C ARG A 88 6.25 12.87 -24.61
N LYS A 89 6.12 14.18 -24.38
CA LYS A 89 5.35 15.05 -25.26
C LYS A 89 6.04 15.06 -26.62
N TRP A 90 5.44 14.40 -27.61
CA TRP A 90 5.83 14.47 -29.01
C TRP A 90 5.49 15.86 -29.57
N HIS A 91 6.08 16.90 -29.00
CA HIS A 91 5.97 18.25 -29.54
C HIS A 91 7.35 18.82 -29.79
N ASN A 92 7.55 19.10 -31.07
CA ASN A 92 8.48 20.08 -31.63
C ASN A 92 9.87 19.54 -31.99
N GLN A 93 9.90 18.77 -33.08
CA GLN A 93 10.80 19.04 -34.21
C GLN A 93 10.27 18.29 -35.45
N ALA A 94 9.19 18.82 -36.03
CA ALA A 94 8.81 18.49 -37.40
C ALA A 94 9.80 19.18 -38.35
N GLY A 95 10.90 18.50 -38.66
CA GLY A 95 11.63 18.75 -39.90
C GLY A 95 10.85 18.14 -41.07
N PRO A 96 10.74 18.79 -42.24
CA PRO A 96 10.03 18.23 -43.37
C PRO A 96 10.84 17.06 -43.95
N GLY A 97 10.42 15.82 -43.70
CA GLY A 97 11.09 14.68 -44.33
C GLY A 97 10.95 13.28 -43.71
N ALA A 98 10.11 13.06 -42.68
CA ALA A 98 9.95 11.71 -42.11
C ALA A 98 8.66 11.05 -42.60
N LEU A 99 8.77 10.35 -43.73
CA LEU A 99 7.84 9.29 -44.14
C LEU A 99 7.82 8.21 -43.06
N GLY A 100 6.83 8.24 -42.18
CA GLY A 100 6.48 7.10 -41.33
C GLY A 100 5.79 6.01 -42.17
N PRO A 101 5.90 4.72 -41.78
CA PRO A 101 5.35 3.63 -42.56
C PRO A 101 3.83 3.77 -42.67
N HIS A 102 3.35 3.96 -43.90
CA HIS A 102 1.94 3.92 -44.24
C HIS A 102 1.40 2.51 -43.97
N PRO A 103 0.31 2.32 -43.19
CA PRO A 103 -0.30 1.02 -43.04
C PRO A 103 -0.95 0.64 -44.38
N SER A 104 -0.29 -0.24 -45.14
CA SER A 104 -0.90 -0.94 -46.27
C SER A 104 -1.93 -1.92 -45.75
N VAL A 105 -3.15 -1.45 -45.49
CA VAL A 105 -4.32 -2.32 -45.32
C VAL A 105 -5.09 -2.34 -46.64
N ARG A 106 -4.65 -3.27 -47.48
CA ARG A 106 -5.44 -3.81 -48.60
C ARG A 106 -6.70 -4.43 -48.02
N ASN A 107 -7.87 -3.87 -48.29
CA ASN A 107 -9.07 -4.69 -48.34
C ASN A 107 -9.93 -4.38 -49.58
N SER A 108 -10.30 -5.47 -50.22
CA SER A 108 -10.99 -5.59 -51.48
C SER A 108 -12.50 -5.57 -51.24
N LYS A 109 -13.23 -5.09 -52.25
CA LYS A 109 -14.66 -5.30 -52.53
C LYS A 109 -15.64 -4.39 -51.76
N ASN A 110 -16.02 -3.29 -52.41
CA ASN A 110 -17.44 -3.01 -52.62
C ASN A 110 -17.64 -2.02 -53.79
N THR A 111 -17.98 -2.57 -54.96
CA THR A 111 -18.61 -1.83 -56.05
C THR A 111 -19.93 -2.56 -56.33
N ILE A 112 -21.02 -1.98 -55.85
CA ILE A 112 -22.37 -2.20 -56.39
C ILE A 112 -22.86 -0.80 -56.74
N ILE A 113 -22.89 -0.50 -58.03
CA ILE A 113 -24.07 -0.11 -58.82
C ILE A 113 -23.67 0.02 -60.29
#